data_AF-A0A7X7AY74-F1
#
_entry.id   AF-A0A7X7AY74-F1
#
_cell.length_a   1.000
_cell.length_b   1.000
_cell.length_c   1.000
_cell.angle_alpha   90.00
_cell.angle_beta   90.00
_cell.angle_gamma   90.00
#
_symmetry.space_group_name_H-M   'P 1'
#
loop_
_entity.id
_entity.type
_entity.pdbx_description
1 polymer ?
#
loop_
_entity_poly.entity_id
_entity_poly.type
_entity_poly.pdbx_seq_one_letter_code
_entity_poly.pdbx_strand_id
1 'polypeptide(L)' 'MSGSLPTPVAKYRQLLALLRDEIRAGVYQPGQAFPSQNALSERYGVSVTTVREALSVLAHQGLITRING' A
#
# COMPACT_ATOMS: atom_id res chain seq x y z
N MET A 1 31.96 1.37 1.06
CA MET A 1 30.70 1.43 1.84
C MET A 1 29.62 0.74 1.01
N SER A 2 29.39 -0.56 1.23
CA SER A 2 28.42 -1.33 0.46
C SER A 2 27.00 -0.97 0.91
N GLY A 3 26.28 -0.21 0.09
CA GLY A 3 24.86 0.03 0.30
C GLY A 3 24.09 -1.26 0.02
N SER A 4 23.56 -1.91 1.06
CA SER A 4 22.59 -3.00 0.88
C SER A 4 21.39 -2.47 0.11
N LEU A 5 21.13 -3.04 -1.05
CA LEU A 5 19.90 -2.79 -1.79
C LEU A 5 18.71 -3.11 -0.86
N PRO A 6 17.73 -2.22 -0.70
CA PRO A 6 16.59 -2.48 0.16
C PRO A 6 15.88 -3.75 -0.32
N THR A 7 15.77 -4.74 0.56
CA THR A 7 15.14 -6.01 0.24
C THR A 7 13.63 -5.84 0.04
N PRO A 8 12.98 -6.72 -0.74
CA PRO A 8 11.53 -6.65 -0.99
C PRO A 8 10.69 -6.58 0.30
N VAL A 9 11.11 -7.28 1.35
CA VAL A 9 10.44 -7.27 2.67
C VAL A 9 10.44 -5.88 3.31
N ALA A 10 11.53 -5.11 3.16
CA ALA A 10 11.62 -3.75 3.68
C ALA A 10 10.66 -2.81 2.94
N LYS A 11 10.61 -2.89 1.60
CA LYS A 11 9.70 -2.08 0.77
C LYS A 11 8.23 -2.37 1.06
N TYR A 12 7.86 -3.64 1.25
CA TYR A 12 6.51 -4.03 1.64
C TYR A 12 6.09 -3.38 2.98
N ARG A 13 6.93 -3.49 4.01
CA ARG A 13 6.64 -2.93 5.34
C ARG A 13 6.54 -1.40 5.31
N GLN A 14 7.42 -0.75 4.53
CA GLN A 14 7.39 0.69 4.32
C GLN A 14 6.09 1.13 3.64
N LEU A 15 5.68 0.44 2.56
CA LEU A 15 4.41 0.72 1.87
C LEU A 15 3.21 0.58 2.81
N LEU A 16 3.17 -0.51 3.59
CA LEU A 16 2.06 -0.76 4.52
C LEU A 16 1.95 0.36 5.57
N ALA A 17 3.09 0.76 6.16
CA ALA A 17 3.12 1.84 7.14
C ALA A 17 2.66 3.17 6.53
N LEU A 18 3.18 3.51 5.35
CA LEU A 18 2.84 4.75 4.65
C LEU A 18 1.35 4.81 4.30
N LEU A 19 0.80 3.76 3.68
CA LEU A 19 -0.63 3.74 3.33
C LEU A 19 -1.53 3.82 4.57
N ARG A 20 -1.13 3.16 5.66
CA ARG A 20 -1.86 3.24 6.93
C ARG A 20 -1.89 4.68 7.47
N ASP A 21 -0.76 5.37 7.40
CA ASP A 21 -0.64 6.74 7.88
C ASP A 21 -1.41 7.70 6.97
N GLU A 22 -1.37 7.51 5.64
CA GLU A 22 -2.20 8.28 4.69
C GLU A 22 -3.71 8.12 4.96
N ILE A 23 -4.18 6.90 5.21
CA ILE A 23 -5.58 6.64 5.58
C ILE A 23 -5.94 7.36 6.88
N ARG A 24 -5.09 7.25 7.91
CA ARG A 24 -5.33 7.90 9.22
C ARG A 24 -5.27 9.42 9.15
N ALA A 25 -4.44 9.96 8.27
CA ALA A 25 -4.34 11.39 7.99
C ALA A 25 -5.51 11.92 7.14
N GLY A 26 -6.40 11.05 6.65
CA GLY A 26 -7.55 11.43 5.84
C GLY A 26 -7.20 11.77 4.38
N VAL A 27 -6.02 11.36 3.89
CA VAL A 27 -5.63 11.50 2.48
C VAL A 27 -6.56 10.70 1.58
N TYR A 28 -6.98 9.51 2.04
CA TYR A 28 -8.07 8.75 1.46
C TYR A 28 -9.27 8.85 2.39
N GLN A 29 -10.34 9.47 1.91
CA GLN A 29 -11.57 9.63 2.70
C GLN A 29 -12.39 8.34 2.70
N PRO A 30 -13.16 8.05 3.78
CA PRO A 30 -14.10 6.94 3.76
C PRO A 30 -15.05 7.01 2.56
N GLY A 31 -15.18 5.89 1.83
CA GLY A 31 -15.98 5.82 0.61
C GLY A 31 -15.28 6.30 -0.67
N GLN A 32 -14.10 6.93 -0.56
CA GLN A 32 -13.27 7.24 -1.72
C GLN A 32 -12.62 5.96 -2.25
N ALA A 33 -12.67 5.78 -3.57
CA ALA A 33 -11.95 4.69 -4.22
C ALA A 33 -10.43 4.89 -4.10
N PHE A 34 -9.73 3.81 -3.76
CA PHE A 34 -8.27 3.79 -3.87
C PHE A 34 -7.86 3.85 -5.36
N PRO A 35 -6.68 4.42 -5.66
CA PRO A 35 -6.06 4.24 -6.96
C PRO A 35 -5.88 2.76 -7.29
N SER A 36 -5.82 2.42 -8.58
CA SER A 36 -5.62 1.04 -9.02
C SER A 36 -4.28 0.48 -8.50
N GLN A 37 -4.16 -0.85 -8.40
CA GLN A 37 -2.92 -1.48 -7.93
C GLN A 37 -1.71 -1.09 -8.82
N ASN A 38 -1.94 -0.91 -10.12
CA ASN A 38 -0.91 -0.45 -11.06
C ASN A 38 -0.50 1.00 -10.77
N ALA A 39 -1.46 1.90 -10.53
CA ALA A 39 -1.16 3.29 -10.20
C ALA A 39 -0.37 3.42 -8.88
N LEU A 40 -0.72 2.61 -7.87
CA LEU A 40 0.02 2.54 -6.61
C LEU A 40 1.43 1.94 -6.82
N SER A 41 1.54 0.91 -7.66
CA SER A 41 2.81 0.26 -8.00
C SER A 41 3.78 1.27 -8.61
N GLU A 42 3.31 2.07 -9.59
CA GLU A 42 4.08 3.14 -10.21
C GLU A 42 4.42 4.25 -9.22
N ARG A 43 3.45 4.71 -8.43
CA ARG A 43 3.63 5.80 -7.46
C ARG A 43 4.68 5.48 -6.39
N TYR A 44 4.70 4.24 -5.90
CA TYR A 44 5.57 3.84 -4.79
C TYR A 44 6.80 3.04 -5.23
N GLY A 45 6.98 2.76 -6.52
CA GLY A 45 8.15 2.04 -7.04
C GLY A 45 8.30 0.62 -6.49
N VAL A 46 7.16 -0.05 -6.28
CA VAL A 46 7.08 -1.44 -5.81
C VAL A 46 6.36 -2.31 -6.83
N SER A 47 6.43 -3.64 -6.68
CA SER A 47 5.65 -4.54 -7.55
C SER A 47 4.15 -4.47 -7.25
N VAL A 48 3.32 -4.73 -8.26
CA VAL A 48 1.85 -4.86 -8.12
C VAL A 48 1.49 -5.92 -7.07
N THR A 49 2.24 -7.02 -7.00
CA THR A 49 2.07 -8.05 -5.96
C THR A 49 2.26 -7.49 -4.56
N THR A 50 3.31 -6.68 -4.35
CA THR A 50 3.58 -6.01 -3.07
C THR A 50 2.45 -5.05 -2.69
N VAL A 51 1.92 -4.29 -3.65
CA VAL A 51 0.75 -3.42 -3.43
C VAL A 51 -0.46 -4.26 -3.01
N ARG A 52 -0.74 -5.33 -3.76
CA ARG A 52 -1.88 -6.22 -3.48
C ARG A 52 -1.82 -6.82 -2.09
N GLU A 53 -0.63 -7.26 -1.64
CA GLU A 53 -0.40 -7.77 -0.29
C GLU A 53 -0.63 -6.69 0.77
N ALA A 54 -0.09 -5.49 0.58
CA ALA A 54 -0.27 -4.37 1.50
C ALA A 54 -1.76 -4.01 1.64
N LEU A 55 -2.48 -3.88 0.51
CA LEU A 55 -3.92 -3.62 0.52
C LEU A 55 -4.71 -4.76 1.17
N SER A 56 -4.32 -6.03 0.97
CA SER A 56 -4.95 -7.15 1.68
C SER A 56 -4.81 -7.04 3.20
N VAL A 57 -3.64 -6.64 3.69
CA VAL A 57 -3.41 -6.47 5.13
C VAL A 57 -4.22 -5.29 5.68
N LEU A 58 -4.26 -4.16 4.97
CA LEU A 58 -5.10 -3.02 5.37
C LEU A 58 -6.59 -3.39 5.39
N ALA A 59 -7.04 -4.20 4.43
CA ALA A 59 -8.42 -4.70 4.39
C ALA A 59 -8.71 -5.63 5.59
N HIS A 60 -7.78 -6.54 5.90
CA HIS A 60 -7.88 -7.42 7.07
C HIS A 60 -7.86 -6.64 8.40
N GLN A 61 -7.24 -5.46 8.44
CA GLN A 61 -7.25 -4.55 9.58
C GLN A 61 -8.53 -3.68 9.65
N GLY A 62 -9.45 -3.81 8.69
CA GLY A 62 -10.67 -3.00 8.63
C GLY A 62 -10.45 -1.54 8.23
N LEU A 63 -9.25 -1.19 7.74
CA LEU A 63 -8.93 0.19 7.33
C LEU A 63 -9.46 0.52 5.93
N ILE A 64 -9.63 -0.50 5.09
CA ILE A 64 -10.22 -0.39 3.75
C ILE A 64 -11.15 -1.57 3.49
N THR A 65 -12.00 -1.46 2.48
CA THR A 65 -12.85 -2.56 2.02
C THR A 65 -12.57 -2.82 0.55
N ARG A 66 -12.46 -4.11 0.16
CA ARG A 66 -12.44 -4.49 -1.24
C ARG A 66 -13.85 -4.49 -1.79
N ILE A 67 -14.10 -3.61 -2.74
CA ILE A 67 -15.28 -3.64 -3.60
C ILE A 67 -14.88 -4.39 -4.86
N ASN A 68 -15.38 -5.62 -5.01
CA ASN A 68 -15.28 -6.35 -6.28
C ASN A 68 -16.40 -5.78 -7.16
N GLY A 69 -16.02 -4.97 -8.15
CA GLY A 69 -16.90 -4.49 -9.21
C GLY A 69 -16.54 -5.15 -10.53
#